data_AF-A0ABD2REX5-F1
#
_entry.id   AF-A0ABD2REX5-F1
#
_cell.length_a   1.000
_cell.length_b   1.000
_cell.length_c   1.000
_cell.angle_alpha   90.00
_cell.angle_beta   90.00
_cell.angle_gamma   90.00
#
_symmetry.space_group_name_H-M   'P 1'
#
loop_
_entity.id
_entity.type
_entity.pdbx_description
1 polymer ?
#
loop_
_entity_poly.entity_id
_entity_poly.type
_entity_poly.pdbx_seq_one_letter_code
_entity_poly.pdbx_strand_id
1 'polypeptide(L)'
;MNLSRHLVFSLLLSGVTERPCPYQCVSERYHMPHCYTALEELIYTFGGPWLFVFLLLGFLILLALVLSVARMKYVGVDESPGPAPTQQGSQIDHSFPFLESLNEVLETNRVEESQSHAYRLYFLGPNTFSEPWHLSHTPPQQIKEVVYEGAFNTFVDEINTIAAYQWWEGAVHSILCILVYPLAWSWQQWRRRIKLQRLREFVRSEYDHACLRSCRSRALYEGLKVAATPDLMLAYVDFFLGGDEKRSDLPPSLHQRFPMSLLFGGDGSYMSPLSLNNDNVITSLMSQSIPPTTWYRLVAGLNAQLRLVRRGCLSTMFRPVLRWLETFANPALRIYGIRVDLASFQATTDSYTQFGLLVCVIEEETGLLPFEDLDEGSRSEQLSCHSSIDGQNPAGYPRDESILRGDDKGTVKQKFYGGILDIDSLKMLKEKRDLFYVLSFLIHNTKPVGHQDLVGLVISILLLGDFSLVLLTLLQLYSISLADVFLVLFVLPLGMLLPFPAGINALFSHGQRRSAGLARVYALWNITSLINVIVAFVCGYVHYITQSSRKLPYFQPWNMDESEWWIFPFALVLCKCIQLQLVNWHVANLEIQDRSLYSNDFELFWQS
;
A
#
# COMPACT_ATOMS: atom_id res chain seq x y z
N MET A 1 -29.33 35.39 36.50
CA MET A 1 -30.09 34.79 35.38
C MET A 1 -29.29 35.03 34.12
N ASN A 2 -28.57 34.02 33.63
CA ASN A 2 -27.87 34.12 32.34
C ASN A 2 -28.94 34.16 31.24
N LEU A 3 -29.10 35.32 30.61
CA LEU A 3 -29.98 35.49 29.46
C LEU A 3 -29.44 34.62 28.32
N SER A 4 -30.28 33.74 27.76
CA SER A 4 -29.87 32.89 26.63
C SER A 4 -29.56 33.75 25.40
N ARG A 5 -28.49 33.37 24.67
CA ARG A 5 -27.97 34.08 23.49
C ARG A 5 -28.85 33.94 22.24
N HIS A 6 -29.91 33.10 22.28
CA HIS A 6 -30.74 32.73 21.11
C HIS A 6 -32.16 33.30 21.17
N LEU A 7 -32.37 34.34 21.98
CA LEU A 7 -33.67 34.95 22.24
C LEU A 7 -33.89 36.18 21.33
N VAL A 8 -35.04 36.24 20.68
CA VAL A 8 -35.56 37.46 20.03
C VAL A 8 -36.70 37.99 20.89
N PHE A 9 -36.58 39.22 21.36
CA PHE A 9 -37.67 39.90 22.06
C PHE A 9 -38.70 40.40 21.05
N SER A 10 -39.96 39.96 21.19
CA SER A 10 -41.08 40.52 20.44
C SER A 10 -41.48 41.84 21.08
N LEU A 11 -41.31 42.94 20.36
CA LEU A 11 -41.64 44.28 20.83
C LEU A 11 -43.16 44.52 20.70
N LEU A 12 -43.94 43.94 21.62
CA LEU A 12 -45.37 44.26 21.76
C LEU A 12 -45.51 45.41 22.76
N LEU A 13 -45.84 46.60 22.25
CA LEU A 13 -46.31 47.71 23.06
C LEU A 13 -47.58 47.30 23.82
N SER A 14 -47.52 47.42 25.14
CA SER A 14 -48.64 47.47 26.09
C SER A 14 -49.52 46.23 26.26
N GLY A 15 -49.39 45.61 27.45
CA GLY A 15 -50.49 45.02 28.22
C GLY A 15 -51.13 43.74 27.64
N VAL A 16 -50.55 42.58 27.93
CA VAL A 16 -51.23 41.29 27.72
C VAL A 16 -51.00 40.39 28.94
N THR A 17 -52.11 39.93 29.52
CA THR A 17 -52.19 39.01 30.69
C THR A 17 -52.36 37.54 30.30
N GLU A 18 -52.05 37.14 29.06
CA GLU A 18 -52.16 35.75 28.60
C GLU A 18 -50.93 35.25 27.83
N ARG A 19 -50.69 33.94 27.95
CA ARG A 19 -49.57 33.16 27.37
C ARG A 19 -49.60 33.26 25.83
N PRO A 20 -48.44 33.30 25.12
CA PRO A 20 -47.09 32.90 25.57
C PRO A 20 -46.07 34.06 25.74
N CYS A 21 -44.88 33.70 26.24
CA CYS A 21 -43.77 34.55 26.72
C CYS A 21 -43.36 35.74 25.80
N PRO A 22 -42.78 36.84 26.36
CA PRO A 22 -42.38 38.06 25.61
C PRO A 22 -41.10 37.89 24.75
N TYR A 23 -40.66 36.65 24.54
CA TYR A 23 -39.50 36.31 23.73
C TYR A 23 -39.79 35.04 22.94
N GLN A 24 -39.25 34.96 21.73
CA GLN A 24 -39.30 33.80 20.84
C GLN A 24 -37.87 33.40 20.48
N CYS A 25 -37.62 32.11 20.30
CA CYS A 25 -36.32 31.65 19.83
C CYS A 25 -36.10 32.07 18.36
N VAL A 26 -34.84 32.33 17.98
CA VAL A 26 -34.46 32.69 16.59
C VAL A 26 -34.93 31.66 15.55
N SER A 27 -34.99 30.39 15.94
CA SER A 27 -35.48 29.28 15.12
C SER A 27 -36.61 28.56 15.85
N GLU A 28 -37.66 28.15 15.14
CA GLU A 28 -38.76 27.35 15.68
C GLU A 28 -38.31 25.97 16.19
N ARG A 29 -37.11 25.51 15.81
CA ARG A 29 -36.53 24.22 16.23
C ARG A 29 -35.77 24.28 17.55
N TYR A 30 -35.60 25.46 18.15
CA TYR A 30 -34.94 25.61 19.45
C TYR A 30 -35.97 25.47 20.56
N HIS A 31 -35.64 24.68 21.59
CA HIS A 31 -36.58 24.37 22.67
C HIS A 31 -36.58 25.48 23.73
N MET A 32 -37.77 26.04 24.01
CA MET A 32 -38.01 26.96 25.13
C MET A 32 -37.88 26.23 26.47
N PRO A 33 -37.47 26.91 27.56
CA PRO A 33 -37.37 28.36 27.75
C PRO A 33 -36.01 28.99 27.42
N HIS A 34 -34.94 28.20 27.29
CA HIS A 34 -33.59 28.70 27.06
C HIS A 34 -33.15 28.72 25.59
N CYS A 35 -34.02 28.34 24.65
CA CYS A 35 -33.72 28.30 23.22
C CYS A 35 -32.45 27.49 22.91
N TYR A 36 -32.31 26.35 23.58
CA TYR A 36 -31.20 25.44 23.35
C TYR A 36 -31.35 24.75 22.00
N THR A 37 -30.21 24.47 21.37
CA THR A 37 -30.12 23.49 20.29
C THR A 37 -30.38 22.08 20.84
N ALA A 38 -30.81 21.15 20.00
CA ALA A 38 -31.09 19.77 20.43
C ALA A 38 -29.88 19.08 21.09
N LEU A 39 -28.66 19.45 20.69
CA LEU A 39 -27.43 18.96 21.30
C LEU A 39 -27.16 19.60 22.67
N GLU A 40 -27.37 20.91 22.82
CA GLU A 40 -27.23 21.59 24.12
C GLU A 40 -28.25 21.07 25.13
N GLU A 41 -29.48 20.82 24.69
CA GLU A 41 -30.51 20.21 25.53
C GLU A 41 -30.07 18.81 25.99
N LEU A 42 -29.57 17.97 25.08
CA LEU A 42 -28.98 16.68 25.45
C LEU A 42 -27.85 16.84 26.47
N ILE A 43 -26.91 17.77 26.26
CA ILE A 43 -25.79 18.00 27.19
C ILE A 43 -26.30 18.43 28.59
N TYR A 44 -27.25 19.35 28.64
CA TYR A 44 -27.76 19.88 29.91
C TYR A 44 -28.71 18.91 30.62
N THR A 45 -29.42 18.02 29.92
CA THR A 45 -30.21 16.94 30.54
C THR A 45 -29.33 15.97 31.33
N PHE A 46 -28.09 15.72 30.87
CA PHE A 46 -27.11 14.87 31.55
C PHE A 46 -26.27 15.60 32.61
N GLY A 47 -26.68 16.79 33.05
CA GLY A 47 -26.00 17.53 34.12
C GLY A 47 -24.87 18.45 33.64
N GLY A 48 -24.83 18.77 32.34
CA GLY A 48 -23.91 19.74 31.75
C GLY A 48 -22.73 19.12 31.00
N PRO A 49 -21.89 19.95 30.35
CA PRO A 49 -20.90 19.51 29.37
C PRO A 49 -19.84 18.56 29.95
N TRP A 50 -19.36 18.80 31.17
CA TRP A 50 -18.35 17.96 31.80
C TRP A 50 -18.90 16.56 32.14
N LEU A 51 -20.06 16.49 32.78
CA LEU A 51 -20.70 15.21 33.14
C LEU A 51 -21.09 14.42 31.88
N PHE A 52 -21.63 15.09 30.86
CA PHE A 52 -21.94 14.46 29.58
C PHE A 52 -20.70 13.84 28.93
N VAL A 53 -19.57 14.56 28.90
CA VAL A 53 -18.31 14.05 28.34
C VAL A 53 -17.79 12.84 29.11
N PHE A 54 -17.83 12.87 30.45
CA PHE A 54 -17.39 11.72 31.26
C PHE A 54 -18.31 10.49 31.08
N LEU A 55 -19.62 10.69 31.01
CA LEU A 55 -20.59 9.63 30.75
C LEU A 55 -20.40 9.03 29.35
N LEU A 56 -20.24 9.88 28.34
CA LEU A 56 -19.96 9.46 26.97
C LEU A 56 -18.65 8.66 26.92
N LEU A 57 -17.57 9.15 27.53
CA LEU A 57 -16.29 8.46 27.57
C LEU A 57 -16.40 7.09 28.27
N GLY A 58 -17.07 7.02 29.41
CA GLY A 58 -17.31 5.75 30.12
C GLY A 58 -18.10 4.75 29.28
N PHE A 59 -19.13 5.21 28.57
CA PHE A 59 -19.93 4.40 27.66
C PHE A 59 -19.09 3.89 26.47
N LEU A 60 -18.27 4.75 25.87
CA LEU A 60 -17.37 4.38 24.78
C LEU A 60 -16.35 3.32 25.21
N ILE A 61 -15.76 3.47 26.40
CA ILE A 61 -14.83 2.48 26.98
C ILE A 61 -15.55 1.16 27.21
N LEU A 62 -16.76 1.17 27.78
CA LEU A 62 -17.54 -0.04 28.01
C LEU A 62 -17.85 -0.77 26.69
N LEU A 63 -18.31 -0.03 25.67
CA LEU A 63 -18.55 -0.61 24.34
C LEU A 63 -17.27 -1.15 23.71
N ALA A 64 -16.15 -0.43 23.83
CA ALA A 64 -14.87 -0.89 23.30
C ALA A 64 -14.39 -2.16 24.00
N LEU A 65 -14.61 -2.30 25.31
CA LEU A 65 -14.33 -3.53 26.05
C LEU A 65 -15.20 -4.68 25.54
N VAL A 66 -16.50 -4.45 25.33
CA VAL A 66 -17.41 -5.46 24.76
C VAL A 66 -16.95 -5.87 23.36
N LEU A 67 -16.56 -4.92 22.50
CA LEU A 67 -16.01 -5.21 21.17
C LEU A 67 -14.68 -5.97 21.24
N SER A 68 -13.81 -5.65 22.19
CA SER A 68 -12.55 -6.36 22.39
C SER A 68 -12.78 -7.81 22.85
N VAL A 69 -13.70 -8.03 23.79
CA VAL A 69 -14.08 -9.38 24.25
C VAL A 69 -14.76 -10.14 23.11
N ALA A 70 -15.65 -9.51 22.35
CA ALA A 70 -16.26 -10.09 21.17
C ALA A 70 -15.20 -10.48 20.13
N ARG A 71 -14.23 -9.61 19.85
CA ARG A 71 -13.09 -9.90 18.97
C ARG A 71 -12.34 -11.13 19.45
N MET A 72 -11.95 -11.20 20.73
CA MET A 72 -11.26 -12.38 21.27
C MET A 72 -12.09 -13.65 21.10
N LYS A 73 -13.41 -13.57 21.30
CA LYS A 73 -14.32 -14.72 21.19
C LYS A 73 -14.60 -15.16 19.75
N TYR A 74 -14.75 -14.24 18.81
CA TYR A 74 -15.03 -14.57 17.41
C TYR A 74 -13.77 -14.93 16.61
N VAL A 75 -12.64 -14.29 16.93
CA VAL A 75 -11.35 -14.57 16.28
C VAL A 75 -10.68 -15.81 16.89
N GLY A 76 -10.81 -16.02 18.20
CA GLY A 76 -10.24 -17.19 18.88
C GLY A 76 -11.01 -18.51 18.67
N VAL A 77 -12.14 -18.49 17.96
CA VAL A 77 -12.89 -19.72 17.61
C VAL A 77 -12.37 -20.36 16.32
N ASP A 78 -11.69 -19.60 15.44
CA ASP A 78 -11.00 -20.15 14.27
C ASP A 78 -9.62 -20.77 14.60
N GLU A 79 -9.14 -20.59 15.84
CA GLU A 79 -7.95 -21.26 16.39
C GLU A 79 -8.37 -22.10 17.61
N SER A 80 -8.84 -23.33 17.39
CA SER A 80 -9.12 -24.29 18.48
C SER A 80 -7.86 -24.54 19.34
N PRO A 81 -7.86 -24.28 20.66
CA PRO A 81 -6.75 -24.64 21.51
C PRO A 81 -6.99 -26.01 22.19
N GLY A 82 -6.01 -26.90 22.09
CA GLY A 82 -5.84 -27.98 23.07
C GLY A 82 -5.43 -27.40 24.44
N PRO A 83 -5.68 -28.11 25.55
CA PRO A 83 -5.54 -27.54 26.88
C PRO A 83 -4.08 -27.61 27.38
N ALA A 84 -3.47 -26.48 27.72
CA ALA A 84 -2.41 -26.42 28.74
C ALA A 84 -2.18 -24.98 29.26
N PRO A 85 -1.63 -24.83 30.48
CA PRO A 85 -2.00 -23.75 31.38
C PRO A 85 -1.09 -22.52 31.33
N THR A 86 -1.66 -21.42 31.82
CA THR A 86 -1.06 -20.13 32.18
C THR A 86 0.40 -20.17 32.63
N GLN A 87 1.29 -19.53 31.86
CA GLN A 87 2.48 -18.89 32.41
C GLN A 87 2.63 -17.48 31.82
N GLN A 88 2.76 -16.52 32.73
CA GLN A 88 3.14 -15.14 32.47
C GLN A 88 4.58 -15.08 31.97
N GLY A 89 4.83 -14.39 30.85
CA GLY A 89 6.17 -13.95 30.46
C GLY A 89 6.53 -14.23 29.01
N SER A 90 6.59 -13.17 28.19
CA SER A 90 7.52 -12.98 27.07
C SER A 90 8.03 -14.25 26.37
N GLN A 91 7.16 -14.95 25.65
CA GLN A 91 7.59 -15.88 24.62
C GLN A 91 7.06 -15.38 23.28
N ILE A 92 8.04 -14.98 22.46
CA ILE A 92 7.92 -14.63 21.06
C ILE A 92 7.10 -15.74 20.39
N ASP A 93 6.07 -15.36 19.63
CA ASP A 93 5.39 -16.29 18.71
C ASP A 93 6.45 -16.79 17.73
N HIS A 94 7.07 -17.91 18.08
CA HIS A 94 7.95 -18.65 17.20
C HIS A 94 7.10 -19.01 15.98
N SER A 95 7.55 -18.51 14.82
CA SER A 95 7.40 -19.13 13.51
C SER A 95 6.49 -20.35 13.55
N PHE A 96 5.22 -20.15 13.15
CA PHE A 96 4.29 -21.26 12.98
C PHE A 96 5.01 -22.37 12.20
N PRO A 97 5.06 -23.61 12.72
CA PRO A 97 5.54 -24.72 11.93
C PRO A 97 4.65 -24.79 10.68
N PHE A 98 5.30 -24.73 9.52
CA PHE A 98 4.67 -24.95 8.21
C PHE A 98 4.04 -26.35 8.26
N LEU A 99 2.75 -26.44 8.63
CA LEU A 99 2.02 -27.69 8.66
C LEU A 99 1.78 -28.13 7.22
N GLU A 100 2.75 -28.89 6.76
CA GLU A 100 2.79 -29.75 5.60
C GLU A 100 1.70 -30.82 5.78
N SER A 101 0.49 -30.54 5.31
CA SER A 101 -0.53 -31.58 5.15
C SER A 101 -1.44 -31.27 3.97
N LEU A 102 -1.65 -32.29 3.11
CA LEU A 102 -2.31 -32.26 1.79
C LEU A 102 -1.70 -31.35 0.72
N ASN A 103 -0.88 -30.35 1.12
CA ASN A 103 -0.10 -29.53 0.21
C ASN A 103 1.00 -30.34 -0.51
N GLU A 104 1.57 -31.36 0.14
CA GLU A 104 2.57 -32.31 -0.40
C GLU A 104 2.08 -33.10 -1.63
N VAL A 105 0.79 -33.44 -1.70
CA VAL A 105 0.24 -34.15 -2.89
C VAL A 105 0.01 -33.18 -4.06
N LEU A 106 -0.15 -31.89 -3.77
CA LEU A 106 -0.14 -30.81 -4.77
C LEU A 106 1.28 -30.32 -5.09
N GLU A 107 2.28 -30.71 -4.31
CA GLU A 107 3.68 -30.37 -4.53
C GLU A 107 4.28 -31.13 -5.70
N THR A 108 3.83 -32.33 -6.04
CA THR A 108 4.31 -33.03 -7.25
C THR A 108 4.00 -32.24 -8.52
N ASN A 109 2.75 -31.78 -8.70
CA ASN A 109 2.37 -30.91 -9.83
C ASN A 109 3.07 -29.54 -9.78
N ARG A 110 3.29 -28.96 -8.59
CA ARG A 110 3.95 -27.65 -8.44
C ARG A 110 5.47 -27.72 -8.65
N VAL A 111 6.10 -28.84 -8.30
CA VAL A 111 7.52 -29.11 -8.53
C VAL A 111 7.76 -29.31 -10.03
N GLU A 112 6.90 -30.05 -10.74
CA GLU A 112 6.96 -30.17 -12.20
C GLU A 112 6.78 -28.81 -12.93
N GLU A 113 5.85 -27.98 -12.47
CA GLU A 113 5.67 -26.61 -13.00
C GLU A 113 6.91 -25.73 -12.77
N SER A 114 7.55 -25.82 -11.60
CA SER A 114 8.76 -25.05 -11.32
C SER A 114 9.96 -25.47 -12.15
N GLN A 115 10.10 -26.78 -12.41
CA GLN A 115 11.19 -27.31 -13.22
C GLN A 115 11.04 -26.88 -14.68
N SER A 116 9.82 -26.81 -15.21
CA SER A 116 9.57 -26.40 -16.60
C SER A 116 9.60 -24.88 -16.83
N HIS A 117 9.70 -24.05 -15.79
CA HIS A 117 9.69 -22.59 -15.93
C HIS A 117 10.93 -22.09 -16.68
N ALA A 118 10.75 -21.43 -17.84
CA ALA A 118 11.83 -20.83 -18.62
C ALA A 118 12.14 -19.40 -18.19
N TYR A 119 11.15 -18.51 -18.22
CA TYR A 119 11.38 -17.08 -18.04
C TYR A 119 10.13 -16.35 -17.56
N ARG A 120 10.33 -15.31 -16.75
CA ARG A 120 9.29 -14.40 -16.27
C ARG A 120 9.40 -13.04 -16.96
N LEU A 121 8.40 -12.70 -17.78
CA LEU A 121 8.31 -11.42 -18.46
C LEU A 121 7.41 -10.46 -17.67
N TYR A 122 7.96 -9.36 -17.20
CA TYR A 122 7.21 -8.35 -16.44
C TYR A 122 6.48 -7.36 -17.36
N PHE A 123 5.30 -6.93 -16.94
CA PHE A 123 4.59 -5.82 -17.57
C PHE A 123 5.22 -4.47 -17.17
N LEU A 124 5.28 -3.57 -18.13
CA LEU A 124 5.69 -2.20 -17.95
C LEU A 124 4.49 -1.32 -17.54
N GLY A 125 4.77 -0.21 -16.87
CA GLY A 125 3.78 0.77 -16.44
C GLY A 125 3.22 0.53 -15.02
N PRO A 126 2.73 1.59 -14.34
CA PRO A 126 2.21 1.55 -12.97
C PRO A 126 0.75 1.07 -12.85
N ASN A 127 0.13 0.62 -13.95
CA ASN A 127 -1.29 0.23 -14.01
C ASN A 127 -2.26 1.36 -13.58
N THR A 128 -2.00 2.57 -14.02
CA THR A 128 -2.91 3.72 -13.81
C THR A 128 -3.79 3.90 -15.03
N PHE A 129 -4.90 4.65 -14.91
CA PHE A 129 -5.76 4.94 -16.05
C PHE A 129 -5.05 5.71 -17.17
N SER A 130 -4.00 6.48 -16.83
CA SER A 130 -3.16 7.18 -17.79
C SER A 130 -2.10 6.27 -18.44
N GLU A 131 -1.57 5.31 -17.68
CA GLU A 131 -0.49 4.43 -18.11
C GLU A 131 -0.84 2.98 -17.71
N PRO A 132 -1.58 2.24 -18.57
CA PRO A 132 -1.95 0.86 -18.33
C PRO A 132 -0.73 -0.06 -18.42
N TRP A 133 -0.93 -1.31 -17.97
CA TRP A 133 0.04 -2.37 -18.22
C TRP A 133 0.26 -2.58 -19.71
N HIS A 134 1.52 -2.73 -20.10
CA HIS A 134 1.88 -3.05 -21.48
C HIS A 134 3.17 -3.87 -21.54
N LEU A 135 3.33 -4.64 -22.62
CA LEU A 135 4.54 -5.39 -22.95
C LEU A 135 5.25 -4.73 -24.14
N SER A 136 6.58 -4.86 -24.18
CA SER A 136 7.38 -4.41 -25.32
C SER A 136 7.26 -5.36 -26.51
N HIS A 137 7.20 -4.81 -27.72
CA HIS A 137 7.16 -5.58 -28.98
C HIS A 137 8.47 -6.31 -29.32
N THR A 138 9.51 -6.20 -28.50
CA THR A 138 10.77 -6.93 -28.71
C THR A 138 10.89 -8.03 -27.66
N PRO A 139 10.93 -9.32 -28.04
CA PRO A 139 11.15 -10.38 -27.07
C PRO A 139 12.54 -10.25 -26.45
N PRO A 140 12.69 -10.45 -25.13
CA PRO A 140 14.00 -10.51 -24.49
C PRO A 140 14.89 -11.60 -25.11
N GLN A 141 16.21 -11.42 -25.06
CA GLN A 141 17.18 -12.37 -25.62
C GLN A 141 16.99 -13.79 -25.06
N GLN A 142 16.57 -13.91 -23.80
CA GLN A 142 16.33 -15.19 -23.11
C GLN A 142 15.13 -15.96 -23.69
N ILE A 143 14.13 -15.27 -24.24
CA ILE A 143 12.89 -15.90 -24.76
C ILE A 143 12.95 -16.07 -26.28
N LYS A 144 13.85 -15.37 -26.97
CA LYS A 144 13.99 -15.39 -28.43
C LYS A 144 14.19 -16.81 -28.99
N GLU A 145 14.72 -17.74 -28.20
CA GLU A 145 14.84 -19.15 -28.59
C GLU A 145 13.57 -19.99 -28.39
N VAL A 146 12.72 -19.62 -27.43
CA VAL A 146 11.48 -20.33 -27.08
C VAL A 146 10.30 -19.84 -27.92
N VAL A 147 10.40 -18.63 -28.49
CA VAL A 147 9.27 -17.92 -29.11
C VAL A 147 9.54 -17.54 -30.57
N TYR A 148 8.48 -17.53 -31.38
CA TYR A 148 8.47 -16.93 -32.71
C TYR A 148 8.23 -15.42 -32.61
N GLU A 149 9.20 -14.62 -33.07
CA GLU A 149 9.16 -13.14 -32.94
C GLU A 149 7.91 -12.52 -33.58
N GLY A 150 7.52 -12.97 -34.78
CA GLY A 150 6.34 -12.43 -35.47
C GLY A 150 5.04 -12.68 -34.69
N ALA A 151 4.82 -13.91 -34.24
CA ALA A 151 3.62 -14.28 -33.46
C ALA A 151 3.62 -13.67 -32.05
N PHE A 152 4.81 -13.43 -31.47
CA PHE A 152 4.94 -12.71 -30.22
C PHE A 152 4.45 -11.27 -30.32
N ASN A 153 4.72 -10.59 -31.44
CA ASN A 153 4.29 -9.20 -31.62
C ASN A 153 2.77 -9.11 -31.66
N THR A 154 2.10 -10.02 -32.36
CA THR A 154 0.63 -10.11 -32.38
C THR A 154 0.07 -10.42 -30.99
N PHE A 155 0.69 -11.34 -30.25
CA PHE A 155 0.33 -11.61 -28.85
C PHE A 155 0.46 -10.37 -27.96
N VAL A 156 1.54 -9.60 -28.12
CA VAL A 156 1.76 -8.35 -27.39
C VAL A 156 0.71 -7.30 -27.76
N ASP A 157 0.35 -7.15 -29.05
CA ASP A 157 -0.71 -6.26 -29.49
C ASP A 157 -2.05 -6.61 -28.79
N GLU A 158 -2.43 -7.88 -28.81
CA GLU A 158 -3.67 -8.35 -28.19
C GLU A 158 -3.65 -8.13 -26.67
N ILE A 159 -2.55 -8.47 -25.98
CA ILE A 159 -2.41 -8.20 -24.54
C ILE A 159 -2.50 -6.70 -24.23
N ASN A 160 -1.79 -5.86 -24.99
CA ASN A 160 -1.77 -4.42 -24.76
C ASN A 160 -3.16 -3.80 -24.99
N THR A 161 -3.92 -4.30 -25.98
CA THR A 161 -5.32 -3.86 -26.20
C THR A 161 -6.25 -4.28 -25.07
N ILE A 162 -6.10 -5.49 -24.52
CA ILE A 162 -6.90 -5.96 -23.39
C ILE A 162 -6.56 -5.16 -22.13
N ALA A 163 -5.28 -4.87 -21.90
CA ALA A 163 -4.79 -4.13 -20.75
C ALA A 163 -5.15 -2.63 -20.79
N ALA A 164 -5.37 -2.05 -21.97
CA ALA A 164 -5.72 -0.64 -22.13
C ALA A 164 -7.05 -0.27 -21.44
N TYR A 165 -7.05 0.89 -20.77
CA TYR A 165 -8.25 1.45 -20.15
C TYR A 165 -9.03 2.33 -21.13
N GLN A 166 -10.35 2.27 -21.05
CA GLN A 166 -11.22 3.18 -21.78
C GLN A 166 -11.33 4.52 -21.05
N TRP A 167 -11.48 5.62 -21.79
CA TRP A 167 -11.48 6.99 -21.23
C TRP A 167 -12.54 7.20 -20.14
N TRP A 168 -13.73 6.60 -20.29
CA TRP A 168 -14.82 6.74 -19.33
C TRP A 168 -14.50 6.07 -17.98
N GLU A 169 -13.65 5.03 -17.96
CA GLU A 169 -13.25 4.37 -16.71
C GLU A 169 -12.47 5.34 -15.81
N GLY A 170 -11.58 6.11 -16.43
CA GLY A 170 -10.85 7.20 -15.78
C GLY A 170 -11.76 8.34 -15.37
N ALA A 171 -12.73 8.73 -16.22
CA ALA A 171 -13.69 9.79 -15.89
C ALA A 171 -14.56 9.42 -14.67
N VAL A 172 -15.08 8.20 -14.60
CA VAL A 172 -15.84 7.70 -13.45
C VAL A 172 -14.98 7.71 -12.19
N HIS A 173 -13.73 7.24 -12.29
CA HIS A 173 -12.80 7.29 -11.17
C HIS A 173 -12.56 8.73 -10.69
N SER A 174 -12.32 9.68 -11.60
CA SER A 174 -12.13 11.10 -11.26
C SER A 174 -13.35 11.71 -10.57
N ILE A 175 -14.56 11.41 -11.04
CA ILE A 175 -15.81 11.84 -10.40
C ILE A 175 -15.92 11.23 -8.99
N LEU A 176 -15.66 9.92 -8.85
CA LEU A 176 -15.68 9.24 -7.55
C LEU A 176 -14.61 9.78 -6.60
N CYS A 177 -13.43 10.17 -7.07
CA CYS A 177 -12.40 10.77 -6.21
C CYS A 177 -12.90 12.05 -5.54
N ILE A 178 -13.71 12.85 -6.23
CA ILE A 178 -14.28 14.10 -5.72
C ILE A 178 -15.46 13.81 -4.79
N LEU A 179 -16.34 12.89 -5.17
CA LEU A 179 -17.57 12.60 -4.41
C LEU A 179 -17.30 11.71 -3.19
N VAL A 180 -16.61 10.58 -3.40
CA VAL A 180 -16.39 9.52 -2.40
C VAL A 180 -15.08 8.78 -2.71
N TYR A 181 -13.96 9.31 -2.21
CA TYR A 181 -12.63 8.70 -2.34
C TYR A 181 -12.57 7.17 -2.07
N PRO A 182 -13.22 6.61 -1.02
CA PRO A 182 -13.13 5.18 -0.76
C PRO A 182 -13.82 4.32 -1.82
N LEU A 183 -14.88 4.84 -2.45
CA LEU A 183 -15.48 4.20 -3.62
C LEU A 183 -14.61 4.35 -4.86
N ALA A 184 -13.89 5.45 -5.01
CA ALA A 184 -12.94 5.63 -6.11
C ALA A 184 -11.83 4.57 -6.06
N TRP A 185 -11.25 4.35 -4.88
CA TRP A 185 -10.22 3.33 -4.68
C TRP A 185 -10.76 1.92 -4.94
N SER A 186 -11.93 1.58 -4.39
CA SER A 186 -12.53 0.25 -4.60
C SER A 186 -12.91 0.02 -6.06
N TRP A 187 -13.43 1.04 -6.75
CA TRP A 187 -13.69 1.03 -8.19
C TRP A 187 -12.41 0.75 -8.98
N GLN A 188 -11.32 1.48 -8.70
CA GLN A 188 -10.04 1.28 -9.37
C GLN A 188 -9.51 -0.16 -9.18
N GLN A 189 -9.55 -0.67 -7.95
CA GLN A 189 -9.14 -2.05 -7.65
C GLN A 189 -10.02 -3.08 -8.35
N TRP A 190 -11.34 -2.85 -8.39
CA TRP A 190 -12.28 -3.71 -9.10
C TRP A 190 -12.01 -3.74 -10.61
N ARG A 191 -11.78 -2.59 -11.25
CA ARG A 191 -11.39 -2.50 -12.67
C ARG A 191 -10.09 -3.26 -12.94
N ARG A 192 -9.06 -3.06 -12.12
CA ARG A 192 -7.78 -3.79 -12.22
C ARG A 192 -7.96 -5.31 -12.14
N ARG A 193 -8.81 -5.80 -11.22
CA ARG A 193 -9.12 -7.23 -11.08
C ARG A 193 -9.80 -7.79 -12.32
N ILE A 194 -10.79 -7.08 -12.87
CA ILE A 194 -11.48 -7.49 -14.10
C ILE A 194 -10.47 -7.59 -15.26
N LYS A 195 -9.56 -6.61 -15.39
CA LYS A 195 -8.53 -6.64 -16.44
C LYS A 195 -7.58 -7.83 -16.27
N LEU A 196 -7.12 -8.11 -15.06
CA LEU A 196 -6.29 -9.29 -14.79
C LEU A 196 -7.04 -10.60 -15.09
N GLN A 197 -8.32 -10.70 -14.72
CA GLN A 197 -9.15 -11.87 -15.02
C GLN A 197 -9.27 -12.09 -16.52
N ARG A 198 -9.56 -11.04 -17.29
CA ARG A 198 -9.60 -11.09 -18.76
C ARG A 198 -8.27 -11.49 -19.37
N LEU A 199 -7.15 -10.95 -18.88
CA LEU A 199 -5.82 -11.35 -19.34
C LEU A 199 -5.54 -12.83 -19.07
N ARG A 200 -5.98 -13.34 -17.91
CA ARG A 200 -5.85 -14.77 -17.57
C ARG A 200 -6.74 -15.66 -18.44
N GLU A 201 -7.98 -15.26 -18.69
CA GLU A 201 -8.92 -15.97 -19.56
C GLU A 201 -8.42 -15.99 -21.00
N PHE A 202 -7.94 -14.85 -21.49
CA PHE A 202 -7.33 -14.73 -22.81
C PHE A 202 -6.17 -15.70 -22.99
N VAL A 203 -5.18 -15.67 -22.09
CA VAL A 203 -4.00 -16.55 -22.19
C VAL A 203 -4.34 -18.02 -21.97
N ARG A 204 -5.36 -18.34 -21.15
CA ARG A 204 -5.72 -19.73 -20.83
C ARG A 204 -6.63 -20.39 -21.86
N SER A 205 -7.52 -19.63 -22.50
CA SER A 205 -8.60 -20.21 -23.31
C SER A 205 -8.80 -19.60 -24.70
N GLU A 206 -8.45 -18.32 -24.92
CA GLU A 206 -8.70 -17.66 -26.20
C GLU A 206 -7.47 -17.69 -27.12
N TYR A 207 -6.27 -17.69 -26.55
CA TYR A 207 -5.03 -17.63 -27.30
C TYR A 207 -4.42 -19.02 -27.53
N ASP A 208 -4.15 -19.38 -28.79
CA ASP A 208 -3.63 -20.69 -29.21
C ASP A 208 -2.14 -20.94 -28.87
N HIS A 209 -1.55 -20.11 -28.00
CA HIS A 209 -0.12 -20.14 -27.67
C HIS A 209 0.81 -20.13 -28.89
N ALA A 210 0.36 -19.62 -30.04
CA ALA A 210 1.05 -19.71 -31.33
C ALA A 210 2.46 -19.10 -31.33
N CYS A 211 2.74 -18.20 -30.39
CA CYS A 211 4.06 -17.64 -30.18
C CYS A 211 5.08 -18.66 -29.67
N LEU A 212 4.68 -19.74 -28.99
CA LEU A 212 5.62 -20.76 -28.49
C LEU A 212 6.11 -21.68 -29.61
N ARG A 213 7.39 -22.08 -29.56
CA ARG A 213 7.95 -23.04 -30.51
C ARG A 213 7.60 -24.49 -30.20
N SER A 214 7.44 -24.85 -28.92
CA SER A 214 7.04 -26.20 -28.53
C SER A 214 5.60 -26.54 -28.98
N CYS A 215 5.45 -27.66 -29.68
CA CYS A 215 4.15 -28.17 -30.10
C CYS A 215 3.31 -28.65 -28.92
N ARG A 216 3.92 -29.34 -27.94
CA ARG A 216 3.22 -29.81 -26.74
C ARG A 216 2.69 -28.68 -25.87
N SER A 217 3.49 -27.64 -25.63
CA SER A 217 3.02 -26.51 -24.81
C SER A 217 1.84 -25.76 -25.44
N ARG A 218 1.80 -25.72 -26.79
CA ARG A 218 0.66 -25.23 -27.57
C ARG A 218 -0.57 -26.12 -27.47
N ALA A 219 -0.39 -27.43 -27.62
CA ALA A 219 -1.51 -28.37 -27.58
C ALA A 219 -2.17 -28.48 -26.20
N LEU A 220 -1.40 -28.31 -25.12
CA LEU A 220 -1.87 -28.44 -23.75
C LEU A 220 -2.36 -27.12 -23.12
N TYR A 221 -2.13 -25.96 -23.77
CA TYR A 221 -2.43 -24.64 -23.20
C TYR A 221 -1.73 -24.39 -21.84
N GLU A 222 -0.54 -24.97 -21.65
CA GLU A 222 0.23 -24.92 -20.39
C GLU A 222 1.49 -24.07 -20.48
N GLY A 223 1.86 -23.60 -21.67
CA GLY A 223 3.13 -22.91 -21.91
C GLY A 223 3.21 -21.46 -21.44
N LEU A 224 2.08 -20.82 -21.13
CA LEU A 224 2.02 -19.43 -20.64
C LEU A 224 1.08 -19.32 -19.44
N LYS A 225 1.49 -18.59 -18.40
CA LYS A 225 0.61 -18.22 -17.28
C LYS A 225 0.75 -16.75 -16.94
N VAL A 226 -0.38 -16.08 -16.69
CA VAL A 226 -0.41 -14.67 -16.28
C VAL A 226 -0.72 -14.56 -14.79
N ALA A 227 0.15 -13.87 -14.07
CA ALA A 227 -0.06 -13.56 -12.67
C ALA A 227 0.30 -12.10 -12.36
N ALA A 228 -0.09 -11.66 -11.18
CA ALA A 228 0.11 -10.29 -10.73
C ALA A 228 0.26 -10.27 -9.21
N THR A 229 0.91 -9.23 -8.72
CA THR A 229 1.07 -8.98 -7.30
C THR A 229 -0.28 -8.72 -6.62
N PRO A 230 -0.42 -8.97 -5.30
CA PRO A 230 -1.67 -8.76 -4.58
C PRO A 230 -2.14 -7.29 -4.54
N ASP A 231 -1.25 -6.35 -4.83
CA ASP A 231 -1.57 -4.92 -4.98
C ASP A 231 -2.10 -4.57 -6.37
N LEU A 232 -1.96 -5.48 -7.35
CA LEU A 232 -2.29 -5.28 -8.77
C LEU A 232 -1.52 -4.12 -9.43
N MET A 233 -0.32 -3.80 -8.91
CA MET A 233 0.56 -2.78 -9.50
C MET A 233 1.52 -3.38 -10.52
N LEU A 234 1.93 -4.63 -10.30
CA LEU A 234 2.87 -5.35 -11.16
C LEU A 234 2.22 -6.65 -11.64
N ALA A 235 2.22 -6.88 -12.94
CA ALA A 235 1.84 -8.13 -13.57
C ALA A 235 3.05 -8.75 -14.26
N TYR A 236 2.99 -10.06 -14.51
CA TYR A 236 4.00 -10.78 -15.27
C TYR A 236 3.39 -11.99 -15.98
N VAL A 237 4.06 -12.42 -17.06
CA VAL A 237 3.77 -13.64 -17.82
C VAL A 237 4.92 -14.61 -17.61
N ASP A 238 4.61 -15.78 -17.08
CA ASP A 238 5.56 -16.88 -16.91
C ASP A 238 5.49 -17.81 -18.12
N PHE A 239 6.66 -18.14 -18.68
CA PHE A 239 6.82 -19.05 -19.81
C PHE A 239 7.27 -20.42 -19.29
N PHE A 240 6.59 -21.48 -19.72
CA PHE A 240 6.90 -22.87 -19.36
C PHE A 240 7.26 -23.69 -20.60
N LEU A 241 8.25 -24.56 -20.46
CA LEU A 241 8.74 -25.44 -21.52
C LEU A 241 7.92 -26.73 -21.53
N GLY A 242 7.45 -27.13 -22.71
CA GLY A 242 6.66 -28.35 -22.88
C GLY A 242 7.46 -29.66 -22.86
N GLY A 243 8.80 -29.62 -22.70
CA GLY A 243 9.66 -30.81 -22.70
C GLY A 243 9.98 -31.41 -24.08
N ASP A 244 9.27 -31.00 -25.15
CA ASP A 244 9.61 -31.36 -26.53
C ASP A 244 10.93 -30.74 -27.01
N GLU A 245 11.32 -29.64 -26.38
CA GLU A 245 12.56 -28.91 -26.62
C GLU A 245 13.72 -29.68 -25.97
N LYS A 246 14.07 -30.86 -26.52
CA LYS A 246 15.15 -31.73 -26.04
C LYS A 246 16.55 -31.13 -26.25
N ARG A 247 16.85 -30.02 -25.57
CA ARG A 247 18.20 -29.47 -25.43
C ARG A 247 18.63 -29.60 -23.98
N SER A 248 19.88 -30.01 -23.74
CA SER A 248 20.47 -30.13 -22.39
C SER A 248 20.53 -28.81 -21.63
N ASP A 249 20.39 -27.68 -22.33
CA ASP A 249 20.65 -26.34 -21.82
C ASP A 249 19.35 -25.60 -21.40
N LEU A 250 18.19 -26.24 -21.59
CA LEU A 250 16.85 -25.71 -21.26
C LEU A 250 16.12 -26.74 -20.37
N PRO A 251 15.49 -26.35 -19.26
CA PRO A 251 15.42 -25.01 -18.67
C PRO A 251 16.80 -24.50 -18.18
N PRO A 252 17.10 -23.20 -18.31
CA PRO A 252 18.38 -22.68 -17.84
C PRO A 252 18.47 -22.85 -16.32
N SER A 253 19.63 -23.32 -15.85
CA SER A 253 19.92 -23.41 -14.41
C SER A 253 19.86 -22.02 -13.79
N LEU A 254 19.60 -21.91 -12.48
CA LEU A 254 19.57 -20.63 -11.80
C LEU A 254 20.84 -19.79 -12.07
N HIS A 255 22.02 -20.43 -12.11
CA HIS A 255 23.27 -19.74 -12.41
C HIS A 255 23.34 -19.14 -13.82
N GLN A 256 22.72 -19.78 -14.82
CA GLN A 256 22.64 -19.28 -16.19
C GLN A 256 21.61 -18.14 -16.36
N ARG A 257 20.71 -17.96 -15.39
CA ARG A 257 19.72 -16.87 -15.39
C ARG A 257 20.26 -15.59 -14.79
N PHE A 258 21.41 -15.65 -14.14
CA PHE A 258 22.03 -14.45 -13.62
C PHE A 258 22.68 -13.64 -14.74
N PRO A 259 22.65 -12.30 -14.63
CA PRO A 259 21.95 -11.52 -13.62
C PRO A 259 20.42 -11.50 -13.78
N MET A 260 19.70 -11.78 -12.68
CA MET A 260 18.23 -11.89 -12.63
C MET A 260 17.62 -10.65 -11.97
N SER A 261 16.63 -10.03 -12.60
CA SER A 261 15.87 -8.91 -12.03
C SER A 261 14.58 -9.39 -11.36
N LEU A 262 14.37 -8.99 -10.11
CA LEU A 262 13.15 -9.21 -9.35
C LEU A 262 12.50 -7.87 -9.02
N LEU A 263 11.41 -7.53 -9.69
CA LEU A 263 10.75 -6.24 -9.54
C LEU A 263 9.89 -6.16 -8.27
N PHE A 264 9.86 -4.99 -7.64
CA PHE A 264 8.94 -4.69 -6.55
C PHE A 264 7.54 -4.39 -7.08
N GLY A 265 6.54 -4.90 -6.39
CA GLY A 265 5.17 -4.42 -6.46
C GLY A 265 4.99 -3.18 -5.60
N GLY A 266 3.93 -2.43 -5.88
CA GLY A 266 3.62 -1.18 -5.18
C GLY A 266 4.36 0.03 -5.74
N ASP A 267 3.93 1.22 -5.32
CA ASP A 267 4.51 2.51 -5.71
C ASP A 267 5.08 3.30 -4.51
N GLY A 268 5.12 2.66 -3.32
CA GLY A 268 5.51 3.30 -2.07
C GLY A 268 4.46 4.26 -1.51
N SER A 269 3.24 4.23 -2.03
CA SER A 269 2.11 4.94 -1.42
C SER A 269 1.63 4.23 -0.16
N TYR A 270 0.84 4.93 0.65
CA TYR A 270 0.27 4.37 1.87
C TYR A 270 -0.65 3.15 1.61
N MET A 271 -1.34 3.12 0.46
CA MET A 271 -2.25 2.02 0.08
C MET A 271 -1.51 0.81 -0.52
N SER A 272 -0.39 1.04 -1.20
CA SER A 272 0.42 0.04 -1.88
C SER A 272 1.89 0.27 -1.59
N PRO A 273 2.37 -0.15 -0.39
CA PRO A 273 3.79 -0.07 -0.05
C PRO A 273 4.62 -0.89 -1.03
N LEU A 274 5.91 -0.57 -1.13
CA LEU A 274 6.82 -1.39 -1.91
C LEU A 274 6.95 -2.77 -1.27
N SER A 275 6.79 -3.82 -2.08
CA SER A 275 6.94 -5.20 -1.63
C SER A 275 7.50 -6.09 -2.73
N LEU A 276 8.34 -7.04 -2.37
CA LEU A 276 8.74 -8.15 -3.19
C LEU A 276 7.74 -9.29 -3.01
N ASN A 277 7.05 -9.66 -4.09
CA ASN A 277 6.11 -10.78 -4.07
C ASN A 277 6.87 -12.10 -4.21
N ASN A 278 6.77 -12.97 -3.20
CA ASN A 278 7.39 -14.29 -3.22
C ASN A 278 6.40 -15.34 -3.72
N ASP A 279 6.46 -15.64 -5.02
CA ASP A 279 5.65 -16.70 -5.62
C ASP A 279 6.33 -18.06 -5.50
N ASN A 280 5.55 -19.13 -5.60
CA ASN A 280 6.07 -20.51 -5.61
C ASN A 280 7.17 -20.71 -6.66
N VAL A 281 7.02 -20.10 -7.85
CA VAL A 281 8.05 -20.15 -8.91
C VAL A 281 9.36 -19.53 -8.45
N ILE A 282 9.35 -18.33 -7.86
CA ILE A 282 10.59 -17.69 -7.38
C ILE A 282 11.19 -18.50 -6.24
N THR A 283 10.38 -18.93 -5.26
CA THR A 283 10.88 -19.78 -4.15
C THR A 283 11.53 -21.05 -4.68
N SER A 284 10.89 -21.74 -5.64
CA SER A 284 11.43 -22.97 -6.23
C SER A 284 12.69 -22.78 -7.07
N LEU A 285 12.82 -21.62 -7.73
CA LEU A 285 14.05 -21.25 -8.42
C LEU A 285 15.16 -21.00 -7.41
N MET A 286 14.90 -20.17 -6.39
CA MET A 286 15.89 -19.83 -5.35
C MET A 286 16.27 -21.04 -4.49
N SER A 287 15.38 -22.02 -4.33
CA SER A 287 15.68 -23.26 -3.61
C SER A 287 16.74 -24.14 -4.27
N GLN A 288 17.11 -23.86 -5.53
CA GLN A 288 18.25 -24.53 -6.19
C GLN A 288 19.59 -24.16 -5.54
N SER A 289 19.69 -22.98 -4.90
CA SER A 289 20.93 -22.48 -4.29
C SER A 289 20.81 -22.16 -2.80
N ILE A 290 19.66 -21.65 -2.34
CA ILE A 290 19.46 -21.14 -0.98
C ILE A 290 18.32 -21.93 -0.31
N PRO A 291 18.43 -22.34 0.96
CA PRO A 291 17.34 -23.00 1.67
C PRO A 291 16.04 -22.16 1.62
N PRO A 292 14.87 -22.79 1.42
CA PRO A 292 13.60 -22.06 1.30
C PRO A 292 13.33 -21.18 2.53
N THR A 293 13.62 -21.68 3.73
CA THR A 293 13.45 -20.96 5.00
C THR A 293 14.26 -19.66 5.04
N THR A 294 15.53 -19.71 4.66
CA THR A 294 16.42 -18.55 4.55
C THR A 294 15.91 -17.56 3.49
N TRP A 295 15.43 -18.05 2.34
CA TRP A 295 14.85 -17.19 1.31
C TRP A 295 13.56 -16.50 1.79
N TYR A 296 12.61 -17.24 2.35
CA TYR A 296 11.38 -16.67 2.91
C TYR A 296 11.68 -15.63 3.98
N ARG A 297 12.66 -15.91 4.85
CA ARG A 297 13.09 -15.01 5.91
C ARG A 297 13.69 -13.72 5.37
N LEU A 298 14.54 -13.84 4.34
CA LEU A 298 15.11 -12.69 3.63
C LEU A 298 14.02 -11.83 3.01
N VAL A 299 13.07 -12.42 2.28
CA VAL A 299 11.99 -11.68 1.64
C VAL A 299 11.08 -11.01 2.68
N ALA A 300 10.77 -11.69 3.78
CA ALA A 300 10.00 -11.10 4.88
C ALA A 300 10.72 -9.89 5.51
N GLY A 301 12.03 -10.01 5.77
CA GLY A 301 12.84 -8.91 6.31
C GLY A 301 12.94 -7.73 5.33
N LEU A 302 13.13 -8.01 4.05
CA LEU A 302 13.14 -7.00 3.00
C LEU A 302 11.80 -6.27 2.92
N ASN A 303 10.69 -7.01 2.88
CA ASN A 303 9.34 -6.42 2.85
C ASN A 303 9.06 -5.57 4.09
N ALA A 304 9.57 -5.95 5.25
CA ALA A 304 9.48 -5.15 6.47
C ALA A 304 10.22 -3.80 6.35
N GLN A 305 11.36 -3.74 5.64
CA GLN A 305 12.08 -2.50 5.37
C GLN A 305 11.43 -1.68 4.24
N LEU A 306 11.05 -2.32 3.13
CA LEU A 306 10.40 -1.68 1.98
C LEU A 306 9.06 -1.04 2.36
N ARG A 307 8.34 -1.63 3.31
CA ARG A 307 7.11 -1.06 3.86
C ARG A 307 7.28 0.36 4.42
N LEU A 308 8.47 0.70 4.92
CA LEU A 308 8.76 2.02 5.50
C LEU A 308 9.12 3.05 4.41
N VAL A 309 9.42 2.62 3.19
CA VAL A 309 9.80 3.50 2.08
C VAL A 309 8.58 4.27 1.60
N ARG A 310 8.71 5.60 1.50
CA ARG A 310 7.62 6.51 1.17
C ARG A 310 7.81 7.15 -0.18
N ARG A 311 6.74 7.23 -0.96
CA ARG A 311 6.68 8.02 -2.19
C ARG A 311 6.96 9.50 -1.87
N GLY A 312 7.93 10.09 -2.56
CA GLY A 312 8.36 11.49 -2.39
C GLY A 312 9.54 11.70 -1.43
N CYS A 313 10.02 10.66 -0.76
CA CYS A 313 11.26 10.62 0.03
C CYS A 313 12.05 9.33 -0.29
N LEU A 314 12.05 8.88 -1.53
CA LEU A 314 12.61 7.58 -1.90
C LEU A 314 14.14 7.56 -1.71
N SER A 315 14.81 8.60 -2.16
CA SER A 315 16.26 8.82 -2.05
C SER A 315 16.79 8.77 -0.62
N THR A 316 16.01 9.23 0.37
CA THR A 316 16.38 9.20 1.79
C THR A 316 16.00 7.86 2.43
N MET A 317 14.84 7.31 2.08
CA MET A 317 14.31 6.09 2.71
C MET A 317 14.87 4.79 2.13
N PHE A 318 15.45 4.80 0.93
CA PHE A 318 16.20 3.65 0.40
C PHE A 318 17.57 3.46 1.09
N ARG A 319 18.11 4.49 1.77
CA ARG A 319 19.40 4.36 2.49
C ARG A 319 19.34 3.30 3.61
N PRO A 320 18.32 3.27 4.49
CA PRO A 320 18.12 2.16 5.41
C PRO A 320 18.03 0.78 4.73
N VAL A 321 17.36 0.69 3.58
CA VAL A 321 17.19 -0.56 2.83
C VAL A 321 18.53 -1.07 2.29
N LEU A 322 19.32 -0.18 1.68
CA LEU A 322 20.67 -0.51 1.21
C LEU A 322 21.57 -0.99 2.34
N ARG A 323 21.59 -0.25 3.46
CA ARG A 323 22.37 -0.64 4.65
C ARG A 323 21.94 -2.00 5.20
N TRP A 324 20.64 -2.30 5.17
CA TRP A 324 20.12 -3.60 5.61
C TRP A 324 20.52 -4.71 4.63
N LEU A 325 20.48 -4.46 3.31
CA LEU A 325 20.97 -5.41 2.31
C LEU A 325 22.46 -5.71 2.49
N GLU A 326 23.28 -4.71 2.78
CA GLU A 326 24.72 -4.87 3.00
C GLU A 326 25.06 -5.56 4.32
N THR A 327 24.32 -5.31 5.39
CA THR A 327 24.64 -5.84 6.74
C THR A 327 23.95 -7.14 7.10
N PHE A 328 22.74 -7.41 6.58
CA PHE A 328 21.97 -8.62 6.89
C PHE A 328 21.87 -9.57 5.70
N ALA A 329 21.45 -9.08 4.52
CA ALA A 329 21.14 -9.96 3.38
C ALA A 329 22.40 -10.51 2.70
N ASN A 330 23.28 -9.64 2.21
CA ASN A 330 24.47 -10.01 1.44
C ASN A 330 25.47 -10.89 2.22
N PRO A 331 25.72 -10.69 3.53
CA PRO A 331 26.57 -11.61 4.29
C PRO A 331 26.01 -13.03 4.37
N ALA A 332 24.69 -13.18 4.54
CA ALA A 332 24.05 -14.49 4.55
C ALA A 332 24.03 -15.14 3.15
N LEU A 333 23.79 -14.36 2.10
CA LEU A 333 23.76 -14.83 0.71
C LEU A 333 25.13 -15.17 0.13
N ARG A 334 26.19 -14.53 0.64
CA ARG A 334 27.57 -14.78 0.21
C ARG A 334 28.00 -16.23 0.44
N ILE A 335 27.46 -16.90 1.47
CA ILE A 335 27.69 -18.32 1.74
C ILE A 335 27.23 -19.19 0.56
N TYR A 336 26.23 -18.74 -0.20
CA TYR A 336 25.67 -19.41 -1.37
C TYR A 336 26.20 -18.85 -2.70
N GLY A 337 27.23 -17.98 -2.67
CA GLY A 337 27.82 -17.37 -3.88
C GLY A 337 26.92 -16.36 -4.59
N ILE A 338 25.91 -15.80 -3.90
CA ILE A 338 24.93 -14.89 -4.48
C ILE A 338 25.05 -13.51 -3.83
N ARG A 339 24.96 -12.45 -4.64
CA ARG A 339 24.86 -11.05 -4.20
C ARG A 339 23.54 -10.46 -4.68
N VAL A 340 22.93 -9.64 -3.83
CA VAL A 340 21.68 -8.94 -4.14
C VAL A 340 21.90 -7.44 -3.99
N ASP A 341 21.64 -6.72 -5.08
CA ASP A 341 21.75 -5.27 -5.13
C ASP A 341 20.40 -4.64 -5.46
N LEU A 342 20.13 -3.46 -4.90
CA LEU A 342 18.95 -2.69 -5.25
C LEU A 342 19.18 -2.03 -6.61
N ALA A 343 18.21 -2.14 -7.52
CA ALA A 343 18.31 -1.58 -8.86
C ALA A 343 17.05 -0.78 -9.22
N SER A 344 17.26 0.22 -10.09
CA SER A 344 16.19 0.97 -10.74
C SER A 344 16.10 0.55 -12.20
N PHE A 345 14.90 0.27 -12.66
CA PHE A 345 14.58 -0.14 -14.03
C PHE A 345 13.74 0.97 -14.66
N GLN A 346 14.25 1.58 -15.72
CA GLN A 346 13.53 2.65 -16.41
C GLN A 346 12.65 2.01 -17.48
N ALA A 347 11.34 2.27 -17.42
CA ALA A 347 10.46 1.92 -18.52
C ALA A 347 10.81 2.81 -19.72
N THR A 348 10.63 2.31 -20.94
CA THR A 348 10.97 2.96 -22.22
C THR A 348 10.38 4.36 -22.40
N THR A 349 9.41 4.75 -21.58
CA THR A 349 8.91 6.12 -21.43
C THR A 349 9.46 6.75 -20.15
N ASP A 350 10.16 7.87 -20.26
CA ASP A 350 10.84 8.63 -19.18
C ASP A 350 9.96 9.04 -17.96
N SER A 351 8.69 8.64 -17.91
CA SER A 351 7.74 9.00 -16.85
C SER A 351 7.83 8.14 -15.59
N TYR A 352 8.24 6.86 -15.69
CA TYR A 352 8.11 5.90 -14.59
C TYR A 352 9.36 5.05 -14.38
N THR A 353 9.83 5.03 -13.13
CA THR A 353 10.95 4.20 -12.68
C THR A 353 10.42 3.07 -11.82
N GLN A 354 10.65 1.83 -12.23
CA GLN A 354 10.38 0.65 -11.43
C GLN A 354 11.60 0.34 -10.56
N PHE A 355 11.38 -0.10 -9.33
CA PHE A 355 12.45 -0.53 -8.42
C PHE A 355 12.40 -2.04 -8.25
N GLY A 356 13.55 -2.65 -8.01
CA GLY A 356 13.63 -4.08 -7.76
C GLY A 356 15.00 -4.49 -7.26
N LEU A 357 15.21 -5.79 -7.14
CA LEU A 357 16.49 -6.39 -6.84
C LEU A 357 17.14 -6.92 -8.11
N LEU A 358 18.44 -6.75 -8.19
CA LEU A 358 19.30 -7.44 -9.13
C LEU A 358 20.06 -8.52 -8.35
N VAL A 359 19.85 -9.77 -8.75
CA VAL A 359 20.53 -10.93 -8.17
C VAL A 359 21.68 -11.32 -9.10
N CYS A 360 22.89 -11.36 -8.57
CA CYS A 360 24.12 -11.64 -9.29
C CYS A 360 24.90 -12.78 -8.62
N VAL A 361 25.75 -13.47 -9.38
CA VAL A 361 26.74 -14.40 -8.83
C VAL A 361 27.95 -13.60 -8.36
N ILE A 362 28.52 -14.00 -7.22
CA ILE A 362 29.82 -13.53 -6.77
C ILE A 362 30.87 -14.36 -7.52
N GLU A 363 31.54 -13.78 -8.51
CA GLU A 363 32.78 -14.35 -9.02
C GLU A 363 33.86 -14.13 -7.95
N GLU A 364 34.24 -15.20 -7.24
CA GLU A 364 35.43 -15.16 -6.39
C GLU A 364 36.64 -14.93 -7.29
N GLU A 365 37.39 -13.86 -7.04
CA GLU A 365 38.75 -13.66 -7.56
C GLU A 365 39.56 -14.92 -7.22
N THR A 366 39.63 -15.85 -8.17
CA THR A 366 40.34 -17.11 -7.96
C THR A 366 41.82 -16.79 -7.98
N GLY A 367 42.41 -16.72 -6.79
CA GLY A 367 43.84 -16.53 -6.61
C GLY A 367 44.63 -17.62 -7.33
N LEU A 368 45.29 -17.24 -8.42
CA LEU A 368 46.52 -17.87 -8.88
C LEU A 368 47.65 -16.87 -8.60
N LEU A 369 48.48 -17.24 -7.62
CA LEU A 369 49.68 -16.51 -7.19
C LEU A 369 50.57 -16.13 -8.39
N PRO A 370 50.96 -14.85 -8.55
CA PRO A 370 52.18 -14.50 -9.28
C PRO A 370 53.35 -14.50 -8.30
N PHE A 371 54.41 -15.19 -8.68
CA PHE A 371 55.74 -15.11 -8.08
C PHE A 371 56.22 -13.66 -7.91
N GLU A 372 57.01 -13.43 -6.85
CA GLU A 372 57.70 -12.19 -6.48
C GLU A 372 58.36 -11.48 -7.66
N ASP A 373 58.18 -10.16 -7.76
CA ASP A 373 59.30 -9.20 -7.75
C ASP A 373 58.81 -7.78 -7.40
N LEU A 374 59.64 -7.05 -6.64
CA LEU A 374 59.43 -5.73 -6.06
C LEU A 374 59.24 -4.63 -7.14
N ASP A 375 58.26 -3.73 -6.99
CA ASP A 375 58.50 -2.35 -6.47
C ASP A 375 57.21 -1.50 -6.34
N GLU A 376 57.32 -0.46 -5.52
CA GLU A 376 56.36 0.50 -4.96
C GLU A 376 55.10 0.96 -5.75
N GLY A 377 53.95 0.86 -5.07
CA GLY A 377 53.10 2.02 -4.77
C GLY A 377 52.03 2.47 -5.78
N SER A 378 50.83 1.88 -5.74
CA SER A 378 49.57 2.63 -5.90
C SER A 378 48.33 1.75 -5.65
N ARG A 379 47.24 2.42 -5.25
CA ARG A 379 46.00 1.91 -4.68
C ARG A 379 45.32 0.81 -5.50
N SER A 380 44.86 -0.21 -4.79
CA SER A 380 43.98 -1.29 -5.24
C SER A 380 42.70 -0.74 -5.87
N GLU A 381 42.52 -0.97 -7.18
CA GLU A 381 41.25 -0.78 -7.89
C GLU A 381 40.42 -2.07 -7.77
N GLN A 382 39.32 -2.00 -7.00
CA GLN A 382 38.29 -3.04 -6.95
C GLN A 382 37.50 -3.05 -8.27
N LEU A 383 37.80 -4.00 -9.17
CA LEU A 383 36.92 -4.32 -10.30
C LEU A 383 35.73 -5.17 -9.80
N SER A 384 34.67 -4.49 -9.39
CA SER A 384 33.33 -5.07 -9.20
C SER A 384 32.39 -4.61 -10.32
N CYS A 385 31.14 -5.08 -10.33
CA CYS A 385 30.06 -4.82 -11.33
C CYS A 385 29.69 -3.34 -11.61
N HIS A 386 30.59 -2.38 -11.42
CA HIS A 386 30.52 -1.01 -11.92
C HIS A 386 30.94 -0.96 -13.39
N SER A 387 30.02 -1.19 -14.33
CA SER A 387 30.17 -0.60 -15.65
C SER A 387 29.71 0.85 -15.61
N SER A 388 30.67 1.76 -15.64
CA SER A 388 30.52 3.18 -15.94
C SER A 388 29.66 3.40 -17.18
N ILE A 389 28.51 4.05 -17.01
CA ILE A 389 27.83 4.76 -18.10
C ILE A 389 28.50 6.13 -18.16
N ASP A 390 29.50 6.25 -19.03
CA ASP A 390 30.07 7.54 -19.37
C ASP A 390 29.05 8.33 -20.19
N GLY A 391 28.72 9.52 -19.71
CA GLY A 391 27.69 10.37 -20.29
C GLY A 391 28.20 11.03 -21.56
N GLN A 392 27.69 10.60 -22.71
CA GLN A 392 27.73 11.39 -23.94
C GLN A 392 26.36 11.37 -24.62
N ASN A 393 25.77 12.56 -24.71
CA ASN A 393 24.60 12.86 -25.54
C ASN A 393 24.78 12.32 -26.96
N PRO A 394 23.68 11.99 -27.65
CA PRO A 394 23.56 12.60 -28.98
C PRO A 394 22.12 13.05 -29.31
N ALA A 395 22.04 14.28 -29.79
CA ALA A 395 20.98 14.69 -30.71
C ALA A 395 21.29 14.12 -32.11
N GLY A 396 20.26 13.64 -32.83
CA GLY A 396 20.27 13.56 -34.29
C GLY A 396 20.05 12.17 -34.92
N TYR A 397 18.82 11.97 -35.42
CA TYR A 397 18.33 11.18 -36.59
C TYR A 397 18.75 9.70 -36.81
N PRO A 398 17.81 8.82 -37.25
CA PRO A 398 18.12 7.44 -37.65
C PRO A 398 18.38 7.35 -39.16
N ARG A 399 19.30 6.46 -39.58
CA ARG A 399 19.31 5.90 -40.94
C ARG A 399 19.89 4.48 -40.95
N ASP A 400 19.32 3.69 -41.86
CA ASP A 400 19.30 2.23 -42.00
C ASP A 400 20.63 1.46 -42.15
N GLU A 401 20.53 0.20 -41.71
CA GLU A 401 21.11 -1.07 -42.19
C GLU A 401 22.47 -1.12 -42.93
N SER A 402 23.37 -2.00 -42.45
CA SER A 402 23.96 -3.07 -43.28
C SER A 402 24.69 -4.14 -42.44
N ILE A 403 24.60 -5.38 -42.92
CA ILE A 403 25.12 -6.64 -42.38
C ILE A 403 26.62 -6.79 -42.64
N LEU A 404 27.41 -7.30 -41.68
CA LEU A 404 28.53 -8.20 -41.97
C LEU A 404 28.97 -9.02 -40.73
N ARG A 405 29.16 -10.31 -40.99
CA ARG A 405 29.60 -11.42 -40.13
C ARG A 405 30.91 -11.12 -39.38
N GLY A 406 30.96 -11.53 -38.12
CA GLY A 406 32.18 -11.74 -37.34
C GLY A 406 31.86 -12.61 -36.13
N ASP A 407 32.38 -13.84 -36.16
CA ASP A 407 32.33 -14.84 -35.10
C ASP A 407 33.15 -14.32 -33.90
N ASP A 408 32.53 -14.18 -32.73
CA ASP A 408 33.26 -14.03 -31.46
C ASP A 408 32.43 -14.60 -30.31
N LYS A 409 32.91 -15.73 -29.78
CA LYS A 409 32.53 -16.29 -28.48
C LYS A 409 33.04 -15.37 -27.38
N GLY A 410 32.33 -14.28 -27.15
CA GLY A 410 32.46 -13.42 -25.98
C GLY A 410 31.13 -13.41 -25.23
N THR A 411 31.18 -13.64 -23.92
CA THR A 411 30.07 -13.56 -22.98
C THR A 411 29.03 -12.51 -23.38
N VAL A 412 27.80 -12.96 -23.64
CA VAL A 412 26.66 -12.12 -24.02
C VAL A 412 26.35 -11.19 -22.85
N LYS A 413 26.97 -10.01 -22.86
CA LYS A 413 26.71 -8.96 -21.86
C LYS A 413 25.29 -8.45 -22.05
N GLN A 414 24.43 -8.87 -21.13
CA GLN A 414 23.04 -8.45 -20.98
C GLN A 414 22.96 -6.92 -20.93
N LYS A 415 22.18 -6.31 -21.84
CA LYS A 415 21.89 -4.87 -21.80
C LYS A 415 20.90 -4.59 -20.68
N PHE A 416 21.40 -4.08 -19.55
CA PHE A 416 20.59 -3.57 -18.46
C PHE A 416 20.03 -2.18 -18.83
N TYR A 417 18.71 -2.06 -18.93
CA TYR A 417 18.01 -0.77 -19.10
C TYR A 417 17.73 -0.11 -17.73
N GLY A 418 18.72 -0.18 -16.83
CA GLY A 418 18.56 0.24 -15.43
C GLY A 418 19.90 0.38 -14.71
N GLY A 419 19.94 1.27 -13.73
CA GLY A 419 21.13 1.54 -12.91
C GLY A 419 21.03 0.87 -11.54
N ILE A 420 22.14 0.26 -11.09
CA ILE A 420 22.30 -0.17 -9.70
C ILE A 420 22.24 1.07 -8.80
N LEU A 421 21.40 1.01 -7.78
CA LEU A 421 21.18 2.10 -6.84
C LEU A 421 22.23 2.05 -5.74
N ASP A 422 23.31 2.79 -5.93
CA ASP A 422 24.25 3.11 -4.86
C ASP A 422 23.83 4.38 -4.10
N ILE A 423 24.41 4.62 -2.93
CA ILE A 423 24.20 5.76 -2.05
C ILE A 423 24.37 7.10 -2.79
N ASP A 424 25.25 7.14 -3.78
CA ASP A 424 25.48 8.31 -4.63
C ASP A 424 24.48 8.41 -5.78
N SER A 425 24.13 7.29 -6.43
CA SER A 425 23.05 7.23 -7.44
C SER A 425 21.70 7.65 -6.86
N LEU A 426 21.44 7.35 -5.57
CA LEU A 426 20.22 7.78 -4.88
C LEU A 426 20.08 9.30 -4.78
N LYS A 427 21.18 10.07 -4.75
CA LYS A 427 21.12 11.55 -4.73
C LYS A 427 20.66 12.11 -6.07
N MET A 428 20.87 11.37 -7.16
CA MET A 428 20.50 11.78 -8.52
C MET A 428 19.05 11.42 -8.88
N LEU A 429 18.33 10.71 -8.01
CA LEU A 429 16.93 10.34 -8.24
C LEU A 429 16.04 11.60 -8.20
N LYS A 430 15.50 11.99 -9.37
CA LYS A 430 14.59 13.15 -9.47
C LYS A 430 13.22 12.80 -8.91
N GLU A 431 12.86 13.39 -7.78
CA GLU A 431 11.54 13.22 -7.17
C GLU A 431 10.62 14.41 -7.47
N LYS A 432 9.41 14.14 -7.96
CA LYS A 432 8.36 15.16 -8.08
C LYS A 432 7.78 15.44 -6.69
N ARG A 433 8.00 16.67 -6.19
CA ARG A 433 7.46 17.15 -4.91
C ARG A 433 6.03 17.66 -5.11
N ASP A 434 5.09 16.73 -5.20
CA ASP A 434 3.66 17.03 -5.37
C ASP A 434 2.98 17.26 -4.00
N LEU A 435 1.70 17.66 -3.99
CA LEU A 435 0.87 17.77 -2.76
C LEU A 435 0.88 16.47 -1.92
N PHE A 436 1.06 15.32 -2.57
CA PHE A 436 1.23 14.01 -1.93
C PHE A 436 2.47 13.93 -1.04
N TYR A 437 3.49 14.76 -1.27
CA TYR A 437 4.67 14.86 -0.41
C TYR A 437 4.30 15.33 1.01
N VAL A 438 3.45 16.37 1.13
CA VAL A 438 3.00 16.85 2.44
C VAL A 438 2.13 15.81 3.13
N LEU A 439 1.23 15.17 2.37
CA LEU A 439 0.40 14.08 2.88
C LEU A 439 1.24 12.85 3.31
N SER A 440 2.39 12.61 2.68
CA SER A 440 3.31 11.49 3.02
C SER A 440 3.97 11.63 4.41
N PHE A 441 4.04 12.86 4.95
CA PHE A 441 4.49 13.07 6.33
C PHE A 441 3.41 12.72 7.34
N LEU A 442 2.15 12.93 6.97
CA LEU A 442 1.03 12.61 7.84
C LEU A 442 0.74 11.11 7.74
N ILE A 443 0.45 10.64 6.53
CA ILE A 443 -0.03 9.30 6.23
C ILE A 443 1.15 8.45 5.76
N HIS A 444 1.68 7.63 6.67
CA HIS A 444 2.78 6.71 6.36
C HIS A 444 2.73 5.42 7.16
N ASN A 445 3.35 4.39 6.62
CA ASN A 445 3.54 3.12 7.30
C ASN A 445 4.65 3.24 8.37
N THR A 446 4.48 2.55 9.50
CA THR A 446 5.35 2.62 10.70
C THR A 446 5.81 1.25 11.19
N LYS A 447 6.85 1.17 12.02
CA LYS A 447 7.24 -0.11 12.64
C LYS A 447 6.18 -0.60 13.66
N PRO A 448 6.04 -1.91 13.88
CA PRO A 448 5.18 -2.47 14.92
C PRO A 448 5.69 -2.09 16.32
N VAL A 449 4.77 -1.89 17.27
CA VAL A 449 5.04 -1.42 18.66
C VAL A 449 4.79 -2.52 19.70
N GLY A 450 4.25 -3.67 19.27
CA GLY A 450 4.28 -4.88 20.08
C GLY A 450 3.27 -5.00 21.22
N HIS A 451 2.20 -4.19 21.18
CA HIS A 451 1.10 -4.23 22.14
C HIS A 451 -0.25 -4.37 21.41
N GLN A 452 -0.46 -5.50 20.75
CA GLN A 452 -1.58 -5.69 19.82
C GLN A 452 -2.95 -5.48 20.49
N ASP A 453 -3.14 -5.98 21.71
CA ASP A 453 -4.44 -5.92 22.39
C ASP A 453 -4.74 -4.52 22.96
N LEU A 454 -3.76 -3.87 23.58
CA LEU A 454 -3.89 -2.49 24.06
C LEU A 454 -4.17 -1.54 22.89
N VAL A 455 -3.39 -1.66 21.81
CA VAL A 455 -3.58 -0.85 20.60
C VAL A 455 -4.94 -1.15 19.97
N GLY A 456 -5.35 -2.41 19.89
CA GLY A 456 -6.68 -2.80 19.38
C GLY A 456 -7.84 -2.24 20.20
N LEU A 457 -7.72 -2.18 21.52
CA LEU A 457 -8.72 -1.55 22.40
C LEU A 457 -8.78 -0.04 22.16
N VAL A 458 -7.63 0.63 22.08
CA VAL A 458 -7.56 2.08 21.78
C VAL A 458 -8.19 2.38 20.42
N ILE A 459 -7.95 1.56 19.41
CA ILE A 459 -8.58 1.70 18.08
C ILE A 459 -10.09 1.51 18.14
N SER A 460 -10.58 0.57 18.96
CA SER A 460 -12.02 0.38 19.17
C SER A 460 -12.66 1.62 19.79
N ILE A 461 -12.01 2.22 20.80
CA ILE A 461 -12.45 3.50 21.40
C ILE A 461 -12.47 4.62 20.36
N LEU A 462 -11.43 4.72 19.52
CA LEU A 462 -11.33 5.75 18.48
C LEU A 462 -12.40 5.59 17.40
N LEU A 463 -12.71 4.36 16.97
CA LEU A 463 -13.79 4.07 16.02
C LEU A 463 -15.16 4.47 16.57
N LEU A 464 -15.43 4.10 17.82
CA LEU A 464 -16.66 4.46 18.53
C LEU A 464 -16.76 5.97 18.78
N GLY A 465 -15.64 6.62 19.09
CA GLY A 465 -15.54 8.06 19.27
C GLY A 465 -15.84 8.81 17.97
N ASP A 466 -15.26 8.38 16.86
CA ASP A 466 -15.54 8.95 15.53
C ASP A 466 -17.02 8.82 15.16
N PHE A 467 -17.62 7.65 15.39
CA PHE A 467 -19.05 7.44 15.16
C PHE A 467 -19.92 8.38 16.02
N SER A 468 -19.56 8.55 17.29
CA SER A 468 -20.28 9.44 18.21
C SER A 468 -20.15 10.90 17.79
N LEU A 469 -18.96 11.34 17.35
CA LEU A 469 -18.75 12.69 16.81
C LEU A 469 -19.58 12.93 15.55
N VAL A 470 -19.67 11.96 14.64
CA VAL A 470 -20.54 12.04 13.45
C VAL A 470 -22.01 12.16 13.87
N LEU A 471 -22.48 11.37 14.83
CA LEU A 471 -23.86 11.44 15.30
C LEU A 471 -24.19 12.79 15.96
N LEU A 472 -23.30 13.29 16.82
CA LEU A 472 -23.46 14.58 17.50
C LEU A 472 -23.43 15.75 16.51
N THR A 473 -22.56 15.70 15.49
CA THR A 473 -22.52 16.73 14.43
C THR A 473 -23.76 16.70 13.56
N LEU A 474 -24.32 15.52 13.24
CA LEU A 474 -25.61 15.41 12.54
C LEU A 474 -26.76 15.98 13.38
N LEU A 475 -26.79 15.70 14.69
CA LEU A 475 -27.77 16.26 15.61
C LEU A 475 -27.67 17.80 15.66
N GLN A 476 -26.46 18.34 15.69
CA GLN A 476 -26.21 19.79 15.65
C GLN A 476 -26.71 20.40 14.34
N LEU A 477 -26.38 19.82 13.19
CA LEU A 477 -26.81 20.30 11.88
C LEU A 477 -28.34 20.26 11.73
N TYR A 478 -28.98 19.21 12.24
CA TYR A 478 -30.44 19.08 12.24
C TYR A 478 -31.13 20.22 13.00
N SER A 479 -30.53 20.67 14.10
CA SER A 479 -31.04 21.80 14.89
C SER A 479 -30.97 23.14 14.13
N ILE A 480 -30.01 23.29 13.21
CA ILE A 480 -29.83 24.50 12.40
C ILE A 480 -30.76 24.49 11.19
N SER A 481 -30.67 23.48 10.32
CA SER A 481 -31.49 23.37 9.11
C SER A 481 -31.48 21.96 8.53
N LEU A 482 -32.63 21.51 8.00
CA LEU A 482 -32.68 20.24 7.24
C LEU A 482 -31.86 20.34 5.94
N ALA A 483 -31.81 21.51 5.31
CA ALA A 483 -31.02 21.72 4.09
C ALA A 483 -29.52 21.59 4.36
N ASP A 484 -29.03 22.01 5.53
CA ASP A 484 -27.61 21.90 5.90
C ASP A 484 -27.25 20.44 6.24
N VAL A 485 -28.17 19.69 6.85
CA VAL A 485 -28.02 18.23 7.00
C VAL A 485 -27.89 17.56 5.64
N PHE A 486 -28.80 17.86 4.71
CA PHE A 486 -28.74 17.31 3.35
C PHE A 486 -27.48 17.78 2.61
N LEU A 487 -27.06 19.04 2.74
CA LEU A 487 -25.86 19.56 2.07
C LEU A 487 -24.59 18.87 2.58
N VAL A 488 -24.44 18.69 3.89
CA VAL A 488 -23.32 17.92 4.47
C VAL A 488 -23.42 16.43 4.09
N LEU A 489 -24.62 15.88 4.04
CA LEU A 489 -24.88 14.49 3.64
C LEU A 489 -24.93 14.28 2.12
N PHE A 490 -24.83 15.31 1.27
CA PHE A 490 -24.75 15.21 -0.20
C PHE A 490 -23.37 15.60 -0.73
N VAL A 491 -22.66 16.53 -0.06
CA VAL A 491 -21.26 16.90 -0.37
C VAL A 491 -20.28 15.86 0.20
N LEU A 492 -20.64 15.20 1.30
CA LEU A 492 -19.82 14.22 2.04
C LEU A 492 -20.55 12.87 2.26
N PRO A 493 -21.33 12.38 1.28
CA PRO A 493 -22.51 11.53 1.52
C PRO A 493 -22.22 10.18 2.17
N LEU A 494 -20.98 9.70 2.06
CA LEU A 494 -20.61 8.36 2.48
C LEU A 494 -19.29 8.34 3.26
N GLY A 495 -18.51 9.43 3.23
CA GLY A 495 -17.23 9.55 3.93
C GLY A 495 -17.38 9.63 5.45
N MET A 496 -18.51 10.09 5.98
CA MET A 496 -18.78 10.17 7.42
C MET A 496 -19.42 8.91 7.99
N LEU A 497 -20.21 8.17 7.21
CA LEU A 497 -20.98 7.00 7.67
C LEU A 497 -20.31 5.65 7.35
N LEU A 498 -19.58 5.52 6.24
CA LEU A 498 -18.86 4.27 5.89
C LEU A 498 -17.61 3.94 6.71
N PRO A 499 -16.86 4.90 7.29
CA PRO A 499 -15.72 4.63 8.18
C PRO A 499 -16.00 3.61 9.28
N PHE A 500 -17.14 3.74 9.95
CA PHE A 500 -17.46 2.95 11.12
C PHE A 500 -17.81 1.49 10.78
N PRO A 501 -18.73 1.19 9.82
CA PRO A 501 -18.95 -0.16 9.34
C PRO A 501 -17.69 -0.80 8.75
N ALA A 502 -16.87 -0.04 8.03
CA ALA A 502 -15.62 -0.53 7.46
C ALA A 502 -14.60 -0.90 8.56
N GLY A 503 -14.46 -0.05 9.58
CA GLY A 503 -13.59 -0.28 10.72
C GLY A 503 -14.04 -1.46 11.59
N ILE A 504 -15.34 -1.61 11.83
CA ILE A 504 -15.91 -2.77 12.53
C ILE A 504 -15.71 -4.04 11.71
N ASN A 505 -16.01 -4.03 10.41
CA ASN A 505 -15.77 -5.18 9.55
C ASN A 505 -14.28 -5.57 9.58
N ALA A 506 -13.36 -4.60 9.54
CA ALA A 506 -11.92 -4.85 9.64
C ALA A 506 -11.50 -5.38 11.03
N LEU A 507 -12.18 -4.99 12.10
CA LEU A 507 -11.92 -5.49 13.46
C LEU A 507 -12.32 -6.96 13.62
N PHE A 508 -13.42 -7.38 12.99
CA PHE A 508 -13.98 -8.73 13.12
C PHE A 508 -13.56 -9.71 12.01
N SER A 509 -13.07 -9.24 10.87
CA SER A 509 -12.67 -10.12 9.75
C SER A 509 -11.24 -10.66 9.87
N HIS A 510 -10.73 -10.77 11.09
CA HIS A 510 -9.40 -11.28 11.39
C HIS A 510 -9.25 -12.71 10.86
N GLY A 511 -8.27 -12.90 9.98
CA GLY A 511 -7.81 -14.22 9.55
C GLY A 511 -6.39 -14.09 9.01
N GLN A 512 -5.50 -15.00 9.41
CA GLN A 512 -4.06 -15.00 9.09
C GLN A 512 -3.80 -14.79 7.57
N ARG A 513 -4.70 -15.30 6.71
CA ARG A 513 -4.61 -15.22 5.24
C ARG A 513 -5.15 -13.93 4.61
N ARG A 514 -5.72 -12.99 5.38
CA ARG A 514 -6.34 -11.74 4.86
C ARG A 514 -5.73 -10.45 5.41
N SER A 515 -4.65 -10.51 6.19
CA SER A 515 -4.02 -9.36 6.87
C SER A 515 -3.74 -8.16 5.96
N ALA A 516 -3.19 -8.39 4.76
CA ALA A 516 -2.92 -7.33 3.77
C ALA A 516 -4.19 -6.64 3.23
N GLY A 517 -5.32 -7.37 3.15
CA GLY A 517 -6.61 -6.80 2.76
C GLY A 517 -7.19 -5.91 3.86
N LEU A 518 -7.05 -6.33 5.13
CA LEU A 518 -7.53 -5.59 6.31
C LEU A 518 -6.75 -4.30 6.53
N ALA A 519 -5.43 -4.36 6.38
CA ALA A 519 -4.56 -3.19 6.45
C ALA A 519 -5.02 -2.07 5.51
N ARG A 520 -5.37 -2.43 4.26
CA ARG A 520 -5.88 -1.47 3.26
C ARG A 520 -7.21 -0.86 3.68
N VAL A 521 -8.10 -1.61 4.36
CA VAL A 521 -9.38 -1.07 4.87
C VAL A 521 -9.14 -0.06 6.00
N TYR A 522 -8.26 -0.36 6.96
CA TYR A 522 -7.88 0.59 8.01
C TYR A 522 -7.20 1.83 7.46
N ALA A 523 -6.33 1.65 6.49
CA ALA A 523 -5.64 2.73 5.82
C ALA A 523 -6.65 3.61 5.04
N LEU A 524 -7.66 3.02 4.40
CA LEU A 524 -8.75 3.72 3.73
C LEU A 524 -9.58 4.53 4.71
N TRP A 525 -9.93 3.93 5.86
CA TRP A 525 -10.58 4.62 6.97
C TRP A 525 -9.76 5.84 7.40
N ASN A 526 -8.45 5.67 7.57
CA ASN A 526 -7.54 6.75 7.98
C ASN A 526 -7.56 7.94 6.99
N ILE A 527 -7.50 7.67 5.69
CA ILE A 527 -7.59 8.71 4.64
C ILE A 527 -8.96 9.40 4.69
N THR A 528 -10.06 8.64 4.76
CA THR A 528 -11.41 9.22 4.77
C THR A 528 -11.65 10.10 5.98
N SER A 529 -11.18 9.67 7.15
CA SER A 529 -11.25 10.41 8.41
C SER A 529 -10.50 11.73 8.32
N LEU A 530 -9.32 11.76 7.67
CA LEU A 530 -8.57 12.99 7.44
C LEU A 530 -9.31 13.94 6.48
N ILE A 531 -9.85 13.43 5.38
CA ILE A 531 -10.62 14.23 4.41
C ILE A 531 -11.82 14.88 5.10
N ASN A 532 -12.54 14.14 5.94
CA ASN A 532 -13.69 14.67 6.69
C ASN A 532 -13.30 15.87 7.56
N VAL A 533 -12.15 15.82 8.22
CA VAL A 533 -11.65 16.90 9.10
C VAL A 533 -11.26 18.13 8.28
N ILE A 534 -10.60 17.94 7.14
CA ILE A 534 -10.25 19.02 6.23
C ILE A 534 -11.52 19.70 5.71
N VAL A 535 -12.52 18.92 5.29
CA VAL A 535 -13.77 19.49 4.81
C VAL A 535 -14.54 20.19 5.93
N ALA A 536 -14.60 19.63 7.13
CA ALA A 536 -15.20 20.28 8.29
C ALA A 536 -14.51 21.62 8.60
N PHE A 537 -13.17 21.68 8.51
CA PHE A 537 -12.39 22.90 8.65
C PHE A 537 -12.76 23.94 7.58
N VAL A 538 -12.82 23.53 6.31
CA VAL A 538 -13.20 24.41 5.19
C VAL A 538 -14.64 24.91 5.34
N CYS A 539 -15.59 24.04 5.67
CA CYS A 539 -16.98 24.43 5.91
C CYS A 539 -17.10 25.43 7.06
N GLY A 540 -16.38 25.19 8.18
CA GLY A 540 -16.31 26.14 9.30
C GLY A 540 -15.72 27.49 8.90
N TYR A 541 -14.66 27.48 8.08
CA TYR A 541 -14.04 28.70 7.57
C TYR A 541 -14.97 29.49 6.63
N VAL A 542 -15.66 28.81 5.70
CA VAL A 542 -16.64 29.45 4.81
C VAL A 542 -17.81 30.02 5.59
N HIS A 543 -18.31 29.31 6.61
CA HIS A 543 -19.37 29.81 7.49
C HIS A 543 -18.92 31.06 8.24
N TYR A 544 -17.70 31.06 8.77
CA TYR A 544 -17.12 32.24 9.43
C TYR A 544 -17.05 33.46 8.50
N ILE A 545 -16.55 33.30 7.26
CA ILE A 545 -16.47 34.38 6.28
C ILE A 545 -17.87 34.90 5.90
N THR A 546 -18.81 33.99 5.62
CA THR A 546 -20.15 34.37 5.19
C THR A 546 -20.95 35.04 6.32
N GLN A 547 -20.78 34.60 7.57
CA GLN A 547 -21.40 35.22 8.74
C GLN A 547 -20.77 36.59 9.06
N SER A 548 -19.45 36.74 8.93
CA SER A 548 -18.75 38.03 9.01
C SER A 548 -19.24 39.04 7.95
N SER A 549 -19.61 38.56 6.76
CA SER A 549 -20.16 39.40 5.68
C SER A 549 -21.61 39.86 5.89
N ARG A 550 -22.41 39.11 6.67
CA ARG A 550 -23.81 39.46 7.03
C ARG A 550 -23.85 40.22 8.36
N LYS A 551 -23.36 41.45 8.39
CA LYS A 551 -23.64 42.39 9.49
C LYS A 551 -25.12 42.81 9.45
N LEU A 552 -26.03 41.97 9.94
CA LEU A 552 -27.32 42.44 10.44
C LEU A 552 -27.13 42.94 11.88
N PRO A 553 -27.59 44.15 12.25
CA PRO A 553 -27.21 44.84 13.49
C PRO A 553 -27.83 44.25 14.79
N TYR A 554 -28.35 43.02 14.77
CA TYR A 554 -29.07 42.44 15.92
C TYR A 554 -28.62 41.04 16.35
N PHE A 555 -27.59 40.47 15.71
CA PHE A 555 -26.96 39.24 16.17
C PHE A 555 -25.65 39.57 16.87
N GLN A 556 -25.66 39.51 18.20
CA GLN A 556 -24.43 39.54 18.98
C GLN A 556 -23.76 38.16 18.80
N PRO A 557 -22.58 38.09 18.15
CA PRO A 557 -21.91 36.84 17.91
C PRO A 557 -21.37 36.26 19.22
N TRP A 558 -21.09 34.96 19.18
CA TRP A 558 -20.67 34.16 20.31
C TRP A 558 -19.63 34.86 21.19
N ASN A 559 -19.91 35.02 22.49
CA ASN A 559 -18.87 35.29 23.50
C ASN A 559 -18.10 33.96 23.78
N MET A 560 -17.37 33.50 22.77
CA MET A 560 -15.97 33.07 22.86
C MET A 560 -15.28 34.11 21.99
N ASP A 561 -14.29 34.84 22.52
CA ASP A 561 -13.67 35.97 21.83
C ASP A 561 -13.56 35.69 20.32
N GLU A 562 -14.04 36.63 19.47
CA GLU A 562 -14.18 36.49 18.00
C GLU A 562 -12.89 35.99 17.28
N SER A 563 -11.77 35.93 18.02
CA SER A 563 -10.46 35.39 17.69
C SER A 563 -10.26 33.89 17.88
N GLU A 564 -11.20 33.08 18.41
CA GLU A 564 -10.93 31.68 18.82
C GLU A 564 -11.61 30.56 17.98
N TRP A 565 -12.26 30.89 16.85
CA TRP A 565 -12.92 29.88 15.99
C TRP A 565 -11.99 28.75 15.50
N TRP A 566 -10.69 29.02 15.44
CA TRP A 566 -9.66 28.10 14.99
C TRP A 566 -9.27 27.06 16.05
N ILE A 567 -9.57 27.28 17.34
CA ILE A 567 -9.13 26.40 18.44
C ILE A 567 -9.76 25.02 18.32
N PHE A 568 -11.08 24.95 18.08
CA PHE A 568 -11.79 23.67 17.97
C PHE A 568 -11.37 22.86 16.72
N PRO A 569 -11.34 23.44 15.51
CA PRO A 569 -10.82 22.76 14.33
C PRO A 569 -9.34 22.37 14.47
N PHE A 570 -8.50 23.20 15.09
CA PHE A 570 -7.10 22.88 15.35
C PHE A 570 -6.94 21.72 16.34
N ALA A 571 -7.73 21.70 17.43
CA ALA A 571 -7.75 20.59 18.37
C ALA A 571 -8.22 19.28 17.72
N LEU A 572 -9.19 19.34 16.81
CA LEU A 572 -9.63 18.18 16.01
C LEU A 572 -8.51 17.69 15.09
N VAL A 573 -7.80 18.58 14.40
CA VAL A 573 -6.65 18.20 13.57
C VAL A 573 -5.57 17.53 14.42
N LEU A 574 -5.23 18.07 15.59
CA LEU A 574 -4.25 17.49 16.50
C LEU A 574 -4.66 16.09 16.99
N CYS A 575 -5.91 15.94 17.44
CA CYS A 575 -6.49 14.67 17.85
C CYS A 575 -6.40 13.64 16.71
N LYS A 576 -6.68 14.07 15.48
CA LYS A 576 -6.63 13.24 14.28
C LYS A 576 -5.23 12.84 13.89
N CYS A 577 -4.24 13.72 14.06
CA CYS A 577 -2.83 13.37 13.87
C CYS A 577 -2.40 12.24 14.82
N ILE A 578 -2.82 12.30 16.09
CA ILE A 578 -2.55 11.25 17.08
C ILE A 578 -3.26 9.95 16.70
N GLN A 579 -4.55 10.02 16.35
CA GLN A 579 -5.32 8.88 15.88
C GLN A 579 -4.65 8.20 14.68
N LEU A 580 -4.21 8.99 13.70
CA LEU A 580 -3.56 8.50 12.48
C LEU A 580 -2.31 7.66 12.81
N GLN A 581 -1.49 8.11 13.77
CA GLN A 581 -0.30 7.38 14.24
C GLN A 581 -0.66 6.06 14.93
N LEU A 582 -1.67 6.08 15.79
CA LEU A 582 -2.16 4.87 16.50
C LEU A 582 -2.69 3.83 15.51
N VAL A 583 -3.44 4.27 14.49
CA VAL A 583 -3.92 3.40 13.40
C VAL A 583 -2.74 2.81 12.63
N ASN A 584 -1.72 3.60 12.31
CA ASN A 584 -0.53 3.10 11.60
C ASN A 584 0.21 2.03 12.41
N TRP A 585 0.34 2.19 13.73
CA TRP A 585 0.92 1.16 14.59
C TRP A 585 0.05 -0.09 14.65
N HIS A 586 -1.26 0.05 14.68
CA HIS A 586 -2.17 -1.10 14.64
C HIS A 586 -2.01 -1.88 13.34
N VAL A 587 -2.05 -1.20 12.20
CA VAL A 587 -1.85 -1.80 10.88
C VAL A 587 -0.49 -2.49 10.79
N ALA A 588 0.57 -1.87 11.31
CA ALA A 588 1.90 -2.47 11.34
C ALA A 588 1.95 -3.78 12.16
N ASN A 589 1.28 -3.82 13.32
CA ASN A 589 1.20 -5.05 14.13
C ASN A 589 0.38 -6.15 13.43
N LEU A 590 -0.63 -5.78 12.62
CA LEU A 590 -1.44 -6.75 11.87
C LEU A 590 -0.69 -7.36 10.68
N GLU A 591 0.11 -6.56 9.98
CA GLU A 591 0.87 -7.02 8.82
C GLU A 591 2.15 -7.76 9.20
N ILE A 592 2.81 -7.32 10.28
CA ILE A 592 4.08 -7.87 10.75
C ILE A 592 3.90 -8.42 12.16
N GLN A 593 3.62 -9.72 12.24
CA GLN A 593 3.49 -10.45 13.50
C GLN A 593 4.87 -10.75 14.10
N ASP A 594 5.82 -11.14 13.25
CA ASP A 594 7.17 -11.48 13.71
C ASP A 594 8.06 -10.23 13.87
N ARG A 595 8.40 -9.94 15.13
CA ARG A 595 9.19 -8.76 15.52
C ARG A 595 10.67 -8.94 15.29
N SER A 596 11.15 -10.18 15.22
CA SER A 596 12.57 -10.46 14.97
C SER A 596 13.00 -9.98 13.58
N LEU A 597 12.06 -9.71 12.66
CA LEU A 597 12.34 -9.04 11.38
C LEU A 597 12.90 -7.61 11.51
N TYR A 598 12.70 -6.96 12.67
CA TYR A 598 13.25 -5.63 12.97
C TYR A 598 14.39 -5.68 14.01
N SER A 599 14.91 -6.86 14.34
CA SER A 599 16.05 -6.96 15.26
C SER A 599 17.30 -6.33 14.63
N ASN A 600 18.09 -5.65 15.46
CA ASN A 600 19.41 -5.18 15.05
C ASN A 600 20.47 -6.29 15.17
N ASP A 601 20.14 -7.39 15.84
CA ASP A 601 21.02 -8.54 16.01
C ASP A 601 20.89 -9.49 14.81
N PHE A 602 22.01 -9.75 14.13
CA PHE A 602 22.08 -10.63 12.95
C PHE A 602 21.62 -12.05 13.26
N GLU A 603 22.13 -12.63 14.35
CA GLU A 603 21.77 -14.00 14.76
C GLU A 603 20.29 -14.12 15.10
N LEU A 604 19.74 -13.16 15.85
CA LEU A 604 18.32 -13.16 16.23
C LEU A 604 17.40 -13.00 15.01
N PHE A 605 17.84 -12.29 13.97
CA PHE A 605 17.09 -12.18 12.74
C PHE A 605 16.98 -13.53 12.02
N TRP A 606 18.08 -14.30 11.96
CA TRP A 606 18.13 -15.59 11.24
C TRP A 606 17.70 -16.79 12.08
N GLN A 607 17.53 -16.64 13.39
CA GLN A 607 16.91 -17.64 14.26
C GLN A 607 15.41 -17.73 13.94
N SER A 608 15.02 -18.76 13.18
CA SER A 608 13.64 -19.06 12.80
C SER A 608 13.24 -20.48 13.13
#